data_AF-A0A7L4PDV2-F1
#
_entry.id   AF-A0A7L4PDV2-F1
#
_cell.length_a   1.000
_cell.length_b   1.000
_cell.length_c   1.000
_cell.angle_alpha   90.00
_cell.angle_beta   90.00
_cell.angle_gamma   90.00
#
_symmetry.space_group_name_H-M   'P 1'
#
loop_
_entity.id
_entity.type
_entity.pdbx_description
1 polymer ?
#
loop_
_entity_poly.entity_id
_entity_poly.type
_entity_poly.pdbx_seq_one_letter_code
_entity_poly.pdbx_strand_id
1 'polypeptide(L)' 'MKKKIQLCCGSESCPSAEIDGDNVLIKDDDGNAVRLSLDEWTCLVQEFQRGMSDLNN' A
#
# COMPACT_ATOMS: atom_id res chain seq x y z
N MET A 1 15.81 6.21 4.18
CA MET A 1 15.95 5.62 2.83
C MET A 1 14.53 5.43 2.29
N LYS A 2 14.17 6.11 1.19
CA LYS A 2 12.82 6.03 0.61
C LYS A 2 12.72 4.79 -0.28
N LYS A 3 11.70 3.96 -0.09
CA LYS A 3 11.40 2.81 -0.96
C LYS A 3 10.06 3.02 -1.63
N LYS A 4 10.01 2.98 -2.96
CA LYS A 4 8.78 3.10 -3.76
C LYS A 4 8.49 1.78 -4.45
N ILE A 5 7.25 1.32 -4.37
CA ILE A 5 6.71 0.18 -5.10
C ILE A 5 5.61 0.70 -6.02
N GLN A 6 5.75 0.45 -7.32
CA GLN A 6 4.68 0.66 -8.29
C GLN A 6 3.77 -0.57 -8.26
N LEU A 7 2.47 -0.38 -8.04
CA LEU A 7 1.52 -1.49 -7.88
C LEU A 7 0.90 -1.93 -9.22
N CYS A 8 1.12 -1.17 -10.31
CA CYS A 8 0.80 -1.60 -11.67
C CYS A 8 1.92 -1.35 -12.69
N CYS A 9 1.76 -1.92 -13.88
CA CYS A 9 2.77 -2.10 -14.92
C CYS A 9 3.14 -0.84 -15.76
N GLY A 10 3.14 0.36 -15.16
CA GLY A 10 3.99 1.46 -15.63
C GLY A 10 3.35 2.58 -16.47
N SER A 11 2.29 3.22 -15.96
CA SER A 11 1.90 4.59 -16.39
C SER A 11 2.09 5.61 -15.25
N GLU A 12 2.08 6.92 -15.56
CA GLU A 12 2.16 8.00 -14.55
C GLU A 12 1.00 7.95 -13.53
N SER A 13 -0.13 7.38 -13.92
CA SER A 13 -1.33 7.14 -13.12
C SER A 13 -1.38 5.74 -12.50
N CYS A 14 -0.25 5.08 -12.24
CA CYS A 14 -0.28 3.80 -11.54
C CYS A 14 -0.34 4.00 -10.02
N PRO A 15 -1.13 3.18 -9.28
CA PRO A 15 -1.09 3.20 -7.83
C PRO A 15 0.33 2.90 -7.35
N SER A 16 0.73 3.56 -6.28
CA SER A 16 2.08 3.40 -5.74
C SER A 16 2.08 3.47 -4.22
N ALA A 17 3.02 2.76 -3.61
CA ALA A 17 3.32 2.85 -2.19
C ALA A 17 4.74 3.38 -1.99
N GLU A 18 4.91 4.41 -1.16
CA GLU A 18 6.20 4.96 -0.77
C GLU A 18 6.36 4.84 0.75
N ILE A 19 7.46 4.23 1.19
CA ILE A 19 7.87 4.18 2.59
C ILE A 19 8.82 5.34 2.85
N ASP A 20 8.44 6.22 3.78
CA ASP A 20 9.19 7.41 4.18
C ASP A 20 9.27 7.50 5.71
N GLY A 21 10.36 6.97 6.27
CA GLY A 21 10.52 6.81 7.71
C GLY A 21 9.48 5.86 8.28
N ASP A 22 8.75 6.32 9.30
CA ASP A 22 7.70 5.54 9.98
C ASP A 22 6.33 5.65 9.32
N ASN A 23 6.27 6.15 8.08
CA ASN A 23 5.04 6.34 7.35
C ASN A 23 5.06 5.64 5.99
N VAL A 24 3.89 5.16 5.58
CA VAL A 24 3.60 4.62 4.26
C VAL A 24 2.61 5.55 3.57
N LEU A 25 2.98 6.06 2.41
CA LEU A 25 2.11 6.85 1.54
C LEU A 25 1.63 5.96 0.40
N ILE A 26 0.31 5.75 0.32
CA ILE A 26 -0.33 5.02 -0.77
C ILE A 26 -1.02 6.04 -1.66
N LYS A 27 -0.75 5.99 -2.96
CA LYS A 27 -1.43 6.80 -3.98
C LYS A 27 -2.20 5.88 -4.91
N ASP A 28 -3.43 6.23 -5.24
CA ASP A 28 -4.21 5.56 -6.29
C ASP A 28 -3.89 6.14 -7.68
N ASP A 29 -4.58 5.64 -8.69
CA ASP A 29 -4.46 6.04 -10.08
C ASP A 29 -5.11 7.41 -10.39
N ASP A 30 -6.05 7.84 -9.56
CA ASP A 30 -6.69 9.16 -9.61
C ASP A 30 -5.85 10.27 -8.94
N GLY A 31 -4.74 9.88 -8.28
CA GLY A 31 -3.84 10.79 -7.57
C GLY A 31 -4.26 11.11 -6.14
N ASN A 32 -5.31 10.46 -5.63
CA ASN A 32 -5.64 10.51 -4.21
C ASN A 32 -4.55 9.80 -3.41
N ALA A 33 -4.33 10.25 -2.19
CA ALA A 33 -3.29 9.68 -1.34
C ALA A 33 -3.77 9.51 0.10
N VAL A 34 -3.45 8.37 0.69
CA VAL A 34 -3.58 8.12 2.13
C VAL A 34 -2.20 7.91 2.73
N ARG A 35 -1.99 8.50 3.90
CA ARG A 35 -0.77 8.30 4.69
C ARG A 35 -1.12 7.51 5.94
N LEU A 36 -0.38 6.44 6.16
CA LEU A 36 -0.52 5.55 7.30
C LEU A 36 0.82 5.51 8.06
N SER A 37 0.76 5.36 9.37
CA SER A 37 1.92 4.89 10.14
C SER A 37 2.28 3.45 9.75
N LEU A 38 3.51 3.03 10.03
CA LEU A 38 3.93 1.63 9.82
C LEU A 38 3.06 0.63 10.59
N ASP A 39 2.58 1.01 11.78
CA ASP A 39 1.73 0.15 12.61
C ASP A 39 0.34 -0.02 11.97
N GLU A 40 -0.27 1.07 11.51
CA GLU A 40 -1.55 1.03 10.80
C GLU A 40 -1.45 0.24 9.49
N TRP A 41 -0.37 0.45 8.73
CA TRP A 41 -0.10 -0.31 7.51
C TRP A 41 0.04 -1.81 7.79
N THR A 42 0.80 -2.16 8.83
CA THR A 42 1.03 -3.57 9.20
C THR A 42 -0.27 -4.25 9.62
N CYS A 43 -1.11 -3.57 10.40
CA CYS A 43 -2.43 -4.07 10.78
C CYS A 43 -3.31 -4.31 9.55
N LEU A 44 -3.36 -3.34 8.62
CA LEU A 44 -4.17 -3.44 7.40
C LEU A 44 -3.74 -4.61 6.49
N VAL A 45 -2.43 -4.84 6.33
CA VAL A 45 -1.90 -5.96 5.54
C VAL A 45 -2.26 -7.31 6.15
N GLN A 46 -2.18 -7.44 7.48
CA GLN A 46 -2.55 -8.68 8.18
C GLN A 46 -4.03 -9.02 7.99
N GLU A 47 -4.91 -8.04 8.12
CA GLU A 47 -6.35 -8.22 7.90
C GLU A 47 -6.66 -8.62 6.45
N PHE A 48 -5.99 -8.00 5.48
CA PHE A 48 -6.16 -8.35 4.07
C PHE A 48 -5.69 -9.78 3.76
N GLN A 49 -4.54 -10.20 4.30
CA GLN A 49 -4.02 -11.56 4.14
C GLN A 49 -4.93 -12.61 4.78
N ARG A 50 -5.53 -12.30 5.94
CA ARG A 50 -6.51 -13.17 6.59
C ARG A 50 -7.74 -13.35 5.71
N GLY A 51 -8.34 -12.27 5.23
CA GLY A 51 -9.50 -12.34 4.34
C GLY A 51 -9.23 -13.11 3.03
N MET A 52 -8.04 -12.99 2.45
CA MET A 52 -7.66 -13.78 1.27
C MET A 52 -7.46 -15.27 1.57
N SER A 53 -7.05 -15.62 2.79
CA SER A 53 -6.91 -17.01 3.21
C SER A 53 -8.29 -17.67 3.40
N ASP A 54 -9.28 -16.90 3.86
CA ASP A 54 -10.66 -17.35 4.04
C ASP A 54 -11.39 -17.58 2.69
N LEU A 55 -11.00 -16.89 1.62
CA LEU A 55 -11.57 -17.08 0.27
C LEU A 55 -11.06 -18.34 -0.46
N ASN A 56 -9.98 -18.94 0.02
CA ASN A 56 -9.33 -20.08 -0.64
C ASN A 56 -9.54 -21.42 0.11
N ASN A 57 -10.42 -21.44 1.13
CA ASN A 57 -10.89 -22.63 1.85
C ASN A 57 -12.38 -22.87 1.60
#